data_AF-A0A4R4F2Q0-F1
#
_entry.id   AF-A0A4R4F2Q0-F1
#
_cell.length_a   1.000
_cell.length_b   1.000
_cell.length_c   1.000
_cell.angle_alpha   90.00
_cell.angle_beta   90.00
_cell.angle_gamma   90.00
#
_symmetry.space_group_name_H-M   'P 1'
#
loop_
_entity.id
_entity.type
_entity.pdbx_description
1 polymer ?
#
loop_
_entity_poly.entity_id
_entity_poly.type
_entity_poly.pdbx_seq_one_letter_code
_entity_poly.pdbx_strand_id
1 'polypeptide(L)'
;MDKNILAVALGSMLLGGVAVAAYNSFGTDDAARFEPLRPAPAAGTAQLDAARGAQAQISPAALAPAPAAQPQLEYAEVVDVDPVTKKTPLYATVIGTEPIRETASTSVPREVCEDVVVQERMPERDGNVGGTVAGAIIGGLVGSRVGDGNGQKAATAAGAVAGGFIGNRLDRRHVGGQVVSRTDRQCRTVMDTSQTSRTIAYNVTYRNPDGTVGSMRTESRPGTRIRLGSDTQTVGYDVTYRYRGSEETVRMSQRPGPRLPVVDGRVMASASGTLASRG
;
A
#
# COMPACT_ATOMS: atom_id res chain seq x y z
N MET A 1 2.44 -11.28 25.58
CA MET A 1 2.44 -12.64 25.02
C MET A 1 1.69 -12.54 23.71
N ASP A 2 2.36 -12.77 22.58
CA ASP A 2 1.77 -13.33 21.36
C ASP A 2 2.94 -13.71 20.43
N LYS A 3 3.21 -15.01 20.41
CA LYS A 3 4.01 -15.71 19.38
C LYS A 3 3.00 -16.23 18.38
N ASN A 4 3.24 -16.05 17.09
CA ASN A 4 3.22 -17.11 16.07
C ASN A 4 3.43 -16.53 14.67
N ILE A 5 4.70 -16.49 14.28
CA ILE A 5 5.18 -16.43 12.90
C ILE A 5 5.39 -17.89 12.47
N LEU A 6 4.76 -18.33 11.37
CA LEU A 6 5.37 -19.12 10.29
C LEU A 6 4.28 -19.66 9.35
N ALA A 7 4.35 -19.31 8.06
CA ALA A 7 4.02 -20.21 6.96
C ALA A 7 4.64 -19.64 5.66
N VAL A 8 5.88 -20.06 5.38
CA VAL A 8 6.55 -19.84 4.10
C VAL A 8 6.06 -20.92 3.15
N ALA A 9 5.28 -20.53 2.13
CA ALA A 9 4.90 -21.41 1.03
C ALA A 9 6.09 -21.55 0.08
N LEU A 10 6.80 -22.68 0.17
CA LEU A 10 7.82 -23.07 -0.79
C LEU A 10 7.13 -23.69 -2.02
N GLY A 11 7.31 -23.03 -3.17
CA GLY A 11 6.86 -23.53 -4.45
C GLY A 11 7.68 -24.72 -4.93
N SER A 12 7.02 -25.65 -5.61
CA SER A 12 7.63 -26.62 -6.50
C SER A 12 6.91 -26.55 -7.86
N MET A 13 7.61 -25.93 -8.80
CA MET A 13 7.22 -25.83 -10.20
C MET A 13 7.58 -27.15 -10.88
N LEU A 14 6.57 -27.98 -11.15
CA LEU A 14 6.71 -29.22 -11.92
C LEU A 14 6.89 -28.87 -13.39
N LEU A 15 8.12 -29.05 -13.87
CA LEU A 15 8.48 -29.05 -15.29
C LEU A 15 7.92 -30.34 -15.94
N GLY A 16 6.80 -30.22 -16.64
CA GLY A 16 6.29 -31.25 -17.54
C GLY A 16 6.78 -30.99 -18.96
N GLY A 17 7.74 -31.79 -19.43
CA GLY A 17 8.27 -31.73 -20.78
C GLY A 17 7.28 -32.25 -21.82
N VAL A 18 7.31 -31.65 -23.01
CA VAL A 18 6.66 -32.18 -24.20
C VAL A 18 7.77 -32.62 -25.15
N ALA A 19 7.91 -33.93 -25.32
CA ALA A 19 8.65 -34.53 -26.42
C ALA A 19 7.66 -34.77 -27.56
N VAL A 20 7.92 -34.21 -28.74
CA VAL A 20 7.31 -34.66 -29.99
C VAL A 20 8.43 -35.10 -30.91
N ALA A 21 8.41 -36.39 -31.23
CA ALA A 21 9.23 -37.02 -32.24
C ALA A 21 8.73 -36.63 -33.64
N ALA A 22 9.64 -36.37 -34.57
CA ALA A 22 9.34 -36.40 -35.99
C ALA A 22 10.29 -37.39 -36.67
N TYR A 23 9.64 -38.28 -37.42
CA TYR A 23 10.16 -39.46 -38.09
C TYR A 23 10.96 -39.12 -39.35
N ASN A 24 11.76 -40.10 -39.75
CA ASN A 24 12.72 -40.06 -40.85
C ASN A 24 12.08 -40.37 -42.22
N SER A 25 12.60 -39.72 -43.27
CA SER A 25 13.13 -40.35 -44.49
C SER A 25 12.39 -40.31 -45.85
N PHE A 26 13.27 -40.18 -46.86
CA PHE A 26 13.25 -40.56 -48.28
C PHE A 26 12.75 -39.55 -49.33
N GLY A 27 13.61 -39.30 -50.32
CA GLY A 27 13.26 -38.66 -51.58
C GLY A 27 14.48 -38.09 -52.29
N THR A 28 15.02 -38.86 -53.22
CA THR A 28 16.02 -38.53 -54.25
C THR A 28 15.82 -37.19 -54.95
N ASP A 29 16.89 -36.42 -55.14
CA ASP A 29 16.94 -35.34 -56.14
C ASP A 29 18.07 -35.58 -57.15
N ASP A 30 17.67 -35.92 -58.37
CA ASP A 30 18.48 -35.89 -59.58
C ASP A 30 18.80 -34.44 -59.94
N ALA A 31 20.09 -34.11 -59.92
CA ALA A 31 20.60 -32.85 -60.41
C ALA A 31 20.74 -32.89 -61.95
N ALA A 32 19.70 -32.49 -62.67
CA ALA A 32 19.84 -32.11 -64.09
C ALA A 32 20.36 -30.67 -64.19
N ARG A 33 21.68 -30.54 -64.39
CA ARG A 33 22.33 -29.29 -64.78
C ARG A 33 22.08 -28.97 -66.24
N PHE A 34 21.87 -27.68 -66.48
CA PHE A 34 21.89 -26.97 -67.75
C PHE A 34 23.19 -27.18 -68.54
N GLU A 35 23.08 -27.30 -69.87
CA GLU A 35 24.01 -26.66 -70.80
C GLU A 35 23.31 -26.29 -72.14
N PRO A 36 23.70 -25.17 -72.81
CA PRO A 36 22.94 -24.59 -73.92
C PRO A 36 23.66 -24.69 -75.29
N LEU A 37 22.95 -24.20 -76.32
CA LEU A 37 23.42 -23.74 -77.66
C LEU A 37 23.75 -24.82 -78.71
N ARG A 38 22.98 -24.81 -79.83
CA ARG A 38 23.38 -24.13 -81.09
C ARG A 38 22.32 -24.29 -82.20
N PRO A 39 22.17 -23.29 -83.10
CA PRO A 39 21.28 -23.35 -84.26
C PRO A 39 21.99 -23.88 -85.51
N ALA A 40 21.28 -24.57 -86.41
CA ALA A 40 21.69 -24.87 -87.79
C ALA A 40 20.46 -25.28 -88.63
N PRO A 41 20.51 -25.28 -89.98
CA PRO A 41 19.66 -24.43 -90.81
C PRO A 41 18.60 -25.18 -91.62
N ALA A 42 17.74 -24.37 -92.24
CA ALA A 42 16.76 -24.75 -93.25
C ALA A 42 17.37 -25.51 -94.44
N ALA A 43 16.65 -26.54 -94.91
CA ALA A 43 16.32 -26.76 -96.33
C ALA A 43 15.59 -28.11 -96.47
N GLY A 44 14.40 -28.08 -97.06
CA GLY A 44 13.62 -29.26 -97.40
C GLY A 44 12.41 -28.84 -98.22
N THR A 45 12.60 -28.78 -99.53
CA THR A 45 11.63 -28.39 -100.55
C THR A 45 10.38 -29.26 -100.50
N ALA A 46 9.22 -28.64 -100.25
CA ALA A 46 7.92 -29.28 -100.45
C ALA A 46 7.54 -29.20 -101.94
N GLN A 47 7.41 -30.37 -102.55
CA GLN A 47 6.89 -30.57 -103.90
C GLN A 47 5.38 -30.32 -103.90
N LEU A 48 4.92 -29.46 -104.82
CA LEU A 48 3.51 -29.19 -105.07
C LEU A 48 2.95 -30.25 -106.02
N ASP A 49 2.11 -31.15 -105.51
CA ASP A 49 1.18 -31.92 -106.33
C ASP A 49 -0.22 -31.34 -106.18
N ALA A 50 -0.66 -30.66 -107.24
CA ALA A 50 -2.02 -30.19 -107.41
C ALA A 50 -2.89 -31.32 -107.97
N ALA A 51 -3.91 -31.75 -107.22
CA ALA A 51 -5.24 -32.11 -107.75
C ALA A 51 -6.13 -32.78 -106.69
N ARG A 52 -7.09 -32.03 -106.14
CA ARG A 52 -8.54 -32.33 -106.26
C ARG A 52 -9.31 -31.39 -105.33
N GLY A 53 -10.27 -30.69 -105.92
CA GLY A 53 -11.15 -29.78 -105.22
C GLY A 53 -11.99 -30.50 -104.17
N ALA A 54 -11.90 -30.01 -102.94
CA ALA A 54 -12.97 -30.05 -101.96
C ALA A 54 -13.11 -28.62 -101.43
N GLN A 55 -14.20 -27.96 -101.80
CA GLN A 55 -14.55 -26.64 -101.29
C GLN A 55 -14.90 -26.78 -99.80
N ALA A 56 -13.90 -26.68 -98.93
CA ALA A 56 -14.13 -26.38 -97.52
C ALA A 56 -14.48 -24.88 -97.44
N GLN A 57 -15.73 -24.59 -97.07
CA GLN A 57 -16.14 -23.24 -96.70
C GLN A 57 -15.41 -22.86 -95.41
N ILE A 58 -14.31 -22.12 -95.54
CA ILE A 58 -13.62 -21.52 -94.40
C ILE A 58 -14.35 -20.23 -94.10
N SER A 59 -15.26 -20.26 -93.12
CA SER A 59 -15.82 -19.02 -92.55
C SER A 59 -14.67 -18.23 -91.92
N PRO A 60 -14.44 -16.95 -92.27
CA PRO A 60 -13.46 -16.11 -91.61
C PRO A 60 -14.07 -15.60 -90.29
N ALA A 61 -14.31 -16.52 -89.36
CA ALA A 61 -14.54 -16.14 -87.98
C ALA A 61 -13.17 -15.76 -87.41
N ALA A 62 -12.97 -14.45 -87.30
CA ALA A 62 -11.81 -13.76 -86.76
C ALA A 62 -11.01 -14.58 -85.74
N LEU A 63 -9.70 -14.75 -86.00
CA LEU A 63 -8.73 -14.91 -84.92
C LEU A 63 -8.71 -13.60 -84.14
N ALA A 64 -9.68 -13.43 -83.23
CA ALA A 64 -9.54 -12.45 -82.17
C ALA A 64 -8.30 -12.87 -81.35
N PRO A 65 -7.34 -11.97 -81.08
CA PRO A 65 -6.28 -12.27 -80.14
C PRO A 65 -6.92 -12.72 -78.83
N ALA A 66 -6.49 -13.88 -78.32
CA ALA A 66 -6.93 -14.34 -77.01
C ALA A 66 -6.75 -13.17 -76.02
N PRO A 67 -7.77 -12.83 -75.22
CA PRO A 67 -7.65 -11.73 -74.27
C PRO A 67 -6.42 -12.02 -73.40
N ALA A 68 -5.47 -11.07 -73.36
CA ALA A 68 -4.35 -11.16 -72.44
C ALA A 68 -4.92 -11.45 -71.05
N ALA A 69 -4.52 -12.58 -70.47
CA ALA A 69 -4.96 -12.97 -69.13
C ALA A 69 -4.61 -11.81 -68.20
N GLN A 70 -5.63 -11.09 -67.74
CA GLN A 70 -5.43 -10.03 -66.77
C GLN A 70 -4.82 -10.70 -65.53
N PRO A 71 -3.77 -10.11 -64.90
CA PRO A 71 -3.22 -10.67 -63.68
C PRO A 71 -4.35 -10.75 -62.66
N GLN A 72 -4.82 -11.97 -62.40
CA GLN A 72 -5.88 -12.20 -61.43
C GLN A 72 -5.26 -11.98 -60.06
N LEU A 73 -5.61 -10.87 -59.40
CA LEU A 73 -5.18 -10.62 -58.03
C LEU A 73 -5.72 -11.78 -57.17
N GLU A 74 -4.81 -12.65 -56.74
CA GLU A 74 -5.14 -13.77 -55.88
C GLU A 74 -5.25 -13.28 -54.43
N TYR A 75 -6.17 -13.89 -53.68
CA TYR A 75 -6.41 -13.54 -52.29
C TYR A 75 -6.45 -14.80 -51.43
N ALA A 76 -5.86 -14.72 -50.25
CA ALA A 76 -6.02 -15.68 -49.18
C ALA A 76 -7.18 -15.24 -48.27
N GLU A 77 -7.97 -16.20 -47.79
CA GLU A 77 -9.05 -15.95 -46.82
C GLU A 77 -8.47 -15.97 -45.41
N VAL A 78 -8.76 -14.95 -44.59
CA VAL A 78 -8.33 -14.95 -43.19
C VAL A 78 -9.28 -15.83 -42.37
N VAL A 79 -8.71 -16.85 -41.73
CA VAL A 79 -9.44 -17.82 -40.90
C VAL A 79 -9.46 -17.37 -39.45
N ASP A 80 -8.32 -16.92 -38.91
CA ASP A 80 -8.19 -16.51 -37.51
C ASP A 80 -7.19 -15.36 -37.32
N VAL A 81 -7.41 -14.55 -36.27
CA VAL A 81 -6.60 -13.36 -35.97
C VAL A 81 -6.34 -13.27 -34.46
N ASP A 82 -5.16 -13.72 -34.06
CA ASP A 82 -4.70 -13.69 -32.67
C ASP A 82 -3.86 -12.44 -32.40
N PRO A 83 -4.28 -11.53 -31.48
CA PRO A 83 -3.48 -10.36 -31.13
C PRO A 83 -2.27 -10.75 -30.29
N VAL A 84 -1.10 -10.29 -30.72
CA VAL A 84 0.15 -10.46 -29.99
C VAL A 84 0.30 -9.27 -29.05
N THR A 85 0.34 -9.55 -27.75
CA THR A 85 0.40 -8.51 -26.73
C THR A 85 1.72 -8.50 -25.97
N LYS A 86 2.13 -7.31 -25.51
CA LYS A 86 3.30 -7.10 -24.67
C LYS A 86 2.93 -6.30 -23.44
N LYS A 87 3.41 -6.74 -22.27
CA LYS A 87 3.26 -6.02 -21.01
C LYS A 87 4.30 -4.89 -20.93
N THR A 88 3.84 -3.66 -20.78
CA THR A 88 4.69 -2.47 -20.65
C THR A 88 4.41 -1.80 -19.30
N PRO A 89 5.43 -1.33 -18.55
CA PRO A 89 5.19 -0.65 -17.27
C PRO A 89 4.33 0.61 -17.46
N LEU A 90 3.24 0.70 -16.69
CA LEU A 90 2.35 1.85 -16.70
C LEU A 90 2.72 2.80 -15.56
N TYR A 91 2.93 4.07 -15.91
CA TYR A 91 3.20 5.14 -14.96
C TYR A 91 2.10 6.20 -15.04
N ALA A 92 1.80 6.81 -13.89
CA ALA A 92 0.96 7.99 -13.80
C ALA A 92 1.74 9.16 -13.18
N THR A 93 1.35 10.37 -13.55
CA THR A 93 1.95 11.61 -13.03
C THR A 93 1.23 12.01 -11.74
N VAL A 94 1.98 12.28 -10.69
CA VAL A 94 1.39 12.74 -9.42
C VAL A 94 1.02 14.21 -9.55
N ILE A 95 -0.24 14.53 -9.24
CA ILE A 95 -0.78 15.89 -9.29
C ILE A 95 -1.14 16.44 -7.90
N GLY A 96 -1.29 15.56 -6.89
CA GLY A 96 -1.59 15.96 -5.51
C GLY A 96 -1.09 14.95 -4.49
N THR A 97 -0.70 15.42 -3.31
CA THR A 97 -0.22 14.57 -2.20
C THR A 97 -0.65 15.15 -0.87
N GLU A 98 -1.60 14.50 -0.22
CA GLU A 98 -2.17 14.91 1.06
C GLU A 98 -1.73 13.95 2.17
N PRO A 99 -1.06 14.43 3.24
CA PRO A 99 -0.62 13.57 4.33
C PRO A 99 -1.79 13.17 5.25
N ILE A 100 -1.86 11.90 5.60
CA ILE A 100 -2.78 11.35 6.60
C ILE A 100 -2.07 11.35 7.95
N ARG A 101 -2.56 12.15 8.89
CA ARG A 101 -1.99 12.31 10.22
C ARG A 101 -2.74 11.48 11.25
N GLU A 102 -2.00 10.87 12.16
CA GLU A 102 -2.53 10.21 13.35
C GLU A 102 -2.03 10.97 14.58
N THR A 103 -2.93 11.28 15.50
CA THR A 103 -2.61 11.96 16.76
C THR A 103 -2.72 10.96 17.90
N ALA A 104 -1.61 10.74 18.61
CA ALA A 104 -1.60 9.98 19.84
C ALA A 104 -1.54 10.95 21.03
N SER A 105 -2.44 10.75 21.99
CA SER A 105 -2.43 11.47 23.27
C SER A 105 -1.88 10.55 24.34
N THR A 106 -0.90 11.02 25.12
CA THR A 106 -0.38 10.30 26.29
C THR A 106 -0.54 11.19 27.51
N SER A 107 -1.22 10.67 28.52
CA SER A 107 -1.39 11.33 29.80
C SER A 107 -0.40 10.75 30.80
N VAL A 108 0.48 11.60 31.33
CA VAL A 108 1.49 11.21 32.33
C VAL A 108 1.12 11.84 33.67
N PRO A 109 0.96 11.04 34.75
CA PRO A 109 0.71 11.59 36.06
C PRO A 109 1.97 12.28 36.58
N ARG A 110 1.84 13.52 37.04
CA ARG A 110 2.89 14.19 37.81
C ARG A 110 2.36 14.64 39.16
N GLU A 111 3.16 14.44 40.18
CA GLU A 111 2.84 14.90 41.52
C GLU A 111 3.30 16.34 41.69
N VAL A 112 2.36 17.21 42.08
CA VAL A 112 2.63 18.61 42.39
C VAL A 112 2.39 18.77 43.89
N CYS A 113 3.47 19.02 44.62
CA CYS A 113 3.44 19.28 46.06
C CYS A 113 3.55 20.76 46.33
N GLU A 114 2.63 21.29 47.13
CA GLU A 114 2.60 22.68 47.57
C GLU A 114 2.63 22.71 49.10
N ASP A 115 3.44 23.60 49.67
CA ASP A 115 3.52 23.79 51.12
C ASP A 115 2.42 24.76 51.54
N VAL A 116 1.40 24.24 52.22
CA VAL A 116 0.23 25.00 52.66
C VAL A 116 0.32 25.21 54.16
N VAL A 117 0.20 26.47 54.60
CA VAL A 117 0.14 26.77 56.04
C VAL A 117 -1.26 26.46 56.54
N VAL A 118 -1.39 25.38 57.30
CA VAL A 118 -2.64 25.02 57.96
C VAL A 118 -2.61 25.51 59.41
N GLN A 119 -3.76 25.98 59.87
CA GLN A 119 -3.96 26.38 61.26
C GLN A 119 -4.62 25.22 62.00
N GLU A 120 -3.81 24.38 62.65
CA GLU A 120 -4.33 23.33 63.52
C GLU A 120 -4.49 23.86 64.94
N ARG A 121 -5.68 23.67 65.52
CA ARG A 121 -5.89 23.82 66.97
C ARG A 121 -5.49 22.51 67.61
N MET A 122 -4.38 22.51 68.37
CA MET A 122 -3.97 21.32 69.10
C MET A 122 -5.11 20.86 70.04
N PRO A 123 -5.31 19.54 70.22
CA PRO A 123 -6.26 19.06 71.22
C PRO A 123 -5.83 19.58 72.59
N GLU A 124 -6.76 20.24 73.29
CA GLU A 124 -6.59 20.68 74.66
C GLU A 124 -6.02 19.50 75.46
N ARG A 125 -4.80 19.62 75.99
CA ARG A 125 -4.35 18.67 77.00
C ARG A 125 -5.26 18.91 78.18
N ASP A 126 -6.26 18.06 78.34
CA ASP A 126 -7.04 17.98 79.56
C ASP A 126 -6.04 18.02 80.72
N GLY A 127 -6.12 19.12 81.47
CA GLY A 127 -5.22 19.44 82.56
C GLY A 127 -5.25 18.29 83.55
N ASN A 128 -4.29 17.38 83.42
CA ASN A 128 -4.10 16.30 84.34
C ASN A 128 -4.03 16.91 85.74
N VAL A 129 -4.93 16.45 86.60
CA VAL A 129 -5.12 16.79 88.02
C VAL A 129 -3.89 16.37 88.86
N GLY A 130 -2.70 16.28 88.25
CA GLY A 130 -1.43 15.91 88.87
C GLY A 130 -0.58 17.10 89.34
N GLY A 131 -0.88 18.33 88.93
CA GLY A 131 -0.10 19.51 89.34
C GLY A 131 -0.40 20.02 90.76
N THR A 132 -1.55 19.69 91.32
CA THR A 132 -2.07 20.32 92.56
C THR A 132 -1.75 19.53 93.83
N VAL A 133 -1.36 18.25 93.72
CA VAL A 133 -1.18 17.38 94.89
C VAL A 133 0.22 17.50 95.51
N ALA A 134 1.23 17.96 94.77
CA ALA A 134 2.60 18.10 95.29
C ALA A 134 2.80 19.33 96.20
N GLY A 135 1.94 20.36 96.11
CA GLY A 135 2.06 21.57 96.93
C GLY A 135 1.63 21.39 98.39
N ALA A 136 0.79 20.40 98.68
CA ALA A 136 0.22 20.22 100.02
C ALA A 136 1.19 19.52 101.00
N ILE A 137 2.09 18.67 100.50
CA ILE A 137 2.96 17.87 101.38
C ILE A 137 4.14 18.70 101.89
N ILE A 138 4.67 19.63 101.09
CA ILE A 138 5.80 20.48 101.48
C ILE A 138 5.35 21.56 102.49
N GLY A 139 4.12 22.08 102.40
CA GLY A 139 3.58 23.05 103.36
C GLY A 139 3.17 22.45 104.72
N GLY A 140 2.74 21.18 104.74
CA GLY A 140 2.23 20.54 105.96
C GLY A 140 3.32 20.15 106.98
N LEU A 141 4.55 19.91 106.53
CA LEU A 141 5.61 19.42 107.42
C LEU A 141 6.35 20.54 108.15
N VAL A 142 6.47 21.73 107.56
CA VAL A 142 7.18 22.88 108.16
C VAL A 142 6.33 23.56 109.25
N GLY A 143 5.00 23.53 109.15
CA GLY A 143 4.10 24.14 110.15
C GLY A 143 4.01 23.38 111.49
N SER A 144 4.50 22.14 111.55
CA SER A 144 4.30 21.26 112.72
C SER A 144 5.29 21.48 113.88
N ARG A 145 6.35 22.30 113.72
CA ARG A 145 7.41 22.44 114.75
C ARG A 145 7.44 23.78 115.50
N VAL A 146 6.48 24.67 115.30
CA VAL A 146 6.44 25.96 116.00
C VAL A 146 5.29 25.97 117.01
N GLY A 147 5.60 25.63 118.26
CA GLY A 147 4.77 25.96 119.43
C GLY A 147 4.22 24.77 120.21
N ASP A 148 4.57 24.68 121.49
CA ASP A 148 4.04 23.73 122.45
C ASP A 148 2.76 24.29 123.10
N GLY A 149 1.59 23.94 122.55
CA GLY A 149 0.30 24.30 123.12
C GLY A 149 -0.91 24.01 122.20
N ASN A 150 -2.12 24.11 122.73
CA ASN A 150 -3.39 23.87 121.99
C ASN A 150 -3.59 24.76 120.74
N GLY A 151 -2.74 25.77 120.52
CA GLY A 151 -2.71 26.59 119.30
C GLY A 151 -2.08 25.92 118.07
N GLN A 152 -1.28 24.86 118.24
CA GLN A 152 -0.59 24.15 117.15
C GLN A 152 -1.58 23.46 116.19
N LYS A 153 -2.70 22.94 116.73
CA LYS A 153 -3.74 22.26 115.94
C LYS A 153 -4.53 23.23 115.05
N ALA A 154 -4.68 24.48 115.48
CA ALA A 154 -5.36 25.52 114.70
C ALA A 154 -4.47 26.06 113.55
N ALA A 155 -3.16 26.18 113.78
CA ALA A 155 -2.21 26.68 112.78
C ALA A 155 -2.05 25.75 111.56
N THR A 156 -2.00 24.43 111.78
CA THR A 156 -1.92 23.43 110.69
C THR A 156 -3.21 23.39 109.86
N ALA A 157 -4.37 23.57 110.49
CA ALA A 157 -5.65 23.67 109.78
C ALA A 157 -5.72 24.96 108.95
N ALA A 158 -5.21 26.09 109.46
CA ALA A 158 -5.20 27.36 108.75
C ALA A 158 -4.26 27.37 107.52
N GLY A 159 -3.11 26.69 107.60
CA GLY A 159 -2.15 26.60 106.48
C GLY A 159 -2.70 25.85 105.25
N ALA A 160 -3.53 24.82 105.44
CA ALA A 160 -4.12 24.06 104.35
C ALA A 160 -5.21 24.85 103.58
N VAL A 161 -6.00 25.66 104.28
CA VAL A 161 -7.05 26.49 103.64
C VAL A 161 -6.48 27.73 102.96
N ALA A 162 -5.39 28.32 103.47
CA ALA A 162 -4.70 29.42 102.81
C ALA A 162 -3.99 28.98 101.50
N GLY A 163 -3.43 27.76 101.48
CA GLY A 163 -2.81 27.19 100.27
C GLY A 163 -3.81 26.82 99.16
N GLY A 164 -5.08 26.57 99.50
CA GLY A 164 -6.12 26.19 98.53
C GLY A 164 -6.76 27.36 97.77
N PHE A 165 -6.76 28.58 98.34
CA PHE A 165 -7.52 29.70 97.77
C PHE A 165 -6.78 30.52 96.70
N ILE A 166 -5.46 30.39 96.60
CA ILE A 166 -4.67 31.09 95.56
C ILE A 166 -4.57 30.26 94.27
N GLY A 167 -4.85 28.95 94.32
CA GLY A 167 -4.72 28.06 93.16
C GLY A 167 -5.77 28.22 92.06
N ASN A 168 -6.92 28.85 92.34
CA ASN A 168 -8.08 28.82 91.44
C ASN A 168 -8.34 30.11 90.64
N ARG A 169 -7.34 31.00 90.52
CA ARG A 169 -7.48 32.27 89.77
C ARG A 169 -6.50 32.43 88.60
N LEU A 170 -5.56 31.49 88.43
CA LEU A 170 -4.67 31.45 87.28
C LEU A 170 -5.22 30.62 86.11
N ASP A 171 -6.36 29.94 86.28
CA ASP A 171 -6.94 29.06 85.25
C ASP A 171 -8.22 29.63 84.60
N ARG A 172 -8.24 30.95 84.32
CA ARG A 172 -9.33 31.58 83.55
C ARG A 172 -8.86 32.29 82.28
N ARG A 173 -7.62 32.08 81.89
CA ARG A 173 -7.14 32.37 80.54
C ARG A 173 -6.76 31.06 79.87
N HIS A 174 -7.71 30.13 79.78
CA HIS A 174 -7.68 29.15 78.70
C HIS A 174 -7.96 29.93 77.41
N VAL A 175 -6.90 30.60 76.93
CA VAL A 175 -6.81 31.01 75.54
C VAL A 175 -6.83 29.70 74.77
N GLY A 176 -8.00 29.40 74.19
CA GLY A 176 -8.23 28.19 73.40
C GLY A 176 -7.03 27.93 72.50
N GLY A 177 -6.59 26.67 72.49
CA GLY A 177 -5.26 26.21 72.09
C GLY A 177 -4.54 27.13 71.11
N GLN A 178 -3.29 27.51 71.45
CA GLN A 178 -2.41 28.29 70.57
C GLN A 178 -2.58 27.79 69.13
N VAL A 179 -3.03 28.67 68.24
CA VAL A 179 -3.09 28.38 66.81
C VAL A 179 -1.65 28.29 66.34
N VAL A 180 -1.13 27.08 66.32
CA VAL A 180 0.19 26.80 65.78
C VAL A 180 0.04 26.69 64.28
N SER A 181 0.76 27.54 63.55
CA SER A 181 0.87 27.42 62.11
C SER A 181 1.78 26.23 61.82
N ARG A 182 1.22 25.19 61.20
CA ARG A 182 1.98 24.04 60.72
C ARG A 182 2.02 24.11 59.20
N THR A 183 3.22 24.01 58.64
CA THR A 183 3.39 23.86 57.19
C THR A 183 3.16 22.41 56.85
N ASP A 184 2.06 22.13 56.16
CA ASP A 184 1.75 20.80 55.65
C ASP A 184 2.01 20.76 54.14
N ARG A 185 2.75 19.74 53.71
CA ARG A 185 3.02 19.50 52.30
C ARG A 185 1.85 18.74 51.70
N GLN A 186 1.04 19.42 50.90
CA GLN A 186 -0.08 18.81 50.18
C GLN A 186 0.35 18.48 48.77
N CYS A 187 0.37 17.19 48.45
CA CYS A 187 0.64 16.70 47.11
C CYS A 187 -0.65 16.31 46.41
N ARG A 188 -0.82 16.77 45.16
CA ARG A 188 -1.89 16.31 44.28
C ARG A 188 -1.33 15.82 42.96
N THR A 189 -1.93 14.78 42.42
CA THR A 189 -1.57 14.26 41.10
C THR A 189 -2.29 15.06 40.03
N VAL A 190 -1.53 15.70 39.14
CA VAL A 190 -2.03 16.39 37.96
C VAL A 190 -1.71 15.55 36.73
N MET A 191 -2.67 15.41 35.81
CA MET A 191 -2.44 14.72 34.54
C MET A 191 -1.94 15.73 33.50
N ASP A 192 -0.70 15.58 33.07
CA ASP A 192 -0.21 16.31 31.90
C ASP A 192 -0.57 15.52 30.65
N THR A 193 -1.24 16.15 29.69
CA THR A 193 -1.56 15.52 28.39
C THR A 193 -0.58 16.02 27.34
N SER A 194 0.19 15.11 26.76
CA SER A 194 1.03 15.39 25.60
C SER A 194 0.40 14.78 24.35
N GLN A 195 0.37 15.55 23.26
CA GLN A 195 -0.12 15.11 21.96
C GLN A 195 1.03 15.05 20.96
N THR A 196 1.19 13.91 20.31
CA THR A 196 2.16 13.76 19.20
C THR A 196 1.41 13.41 17.93
N SER A 197 1.64 14.18 16.86
CA SER A 197 1.07 13.91 15.53
C SER A 197 2.15 13.39 14.58
N ARG A 198 1.88 12.27 13.92
CA ARG A 198 2.78 11.68 12.90
C ARG A 198 2.03 11.38 11.61
N THR A 199 2.74 11.44 10.48
CA THR A 199 2.17 11.03 9.19
C THR A 199 2.25 9.51 9.07
N ILE A 200 1.11 8.86 8.85
CA ILE A 200 1.05 7.40 8.71
C ILE A 200 0.89 6.95 7.25
N ALA A 201 0.45 7.85 6.36
CA ALA A 201 0.25 7.58 4.94
C ALA A 201 0.01 8.88 4.16
N TYR A 202 -0.18 8.76 2.85
CA TYR A 202 -0.52 9.83 1.93
C TYR A 202 -1.67 9.41 1.03
N ASN A 203 -2.64 10.31 0.84
CA ASN A 203 -3.59 10.23 -0.26
C ASN A 203 -2.96 10.93 -1.47
N VAL A 204 -2.79 10.18 -2.55
CA VAL A 204 -2.10 10.61 -3.76
C VAL A 204 -3.10 10.70 -4.88
N THR A 205 -3.23 11.88 -5.47
CA THR A 205 -4.03 12.09 -6.68
C THR A 205 -3.08 12.09 -7.87
N TYR A 206 -3.43 11.33 -8.91
CA TYR A 206 -2.58 11.13 -10.09
C TYR A 206 -3.37 11.26 -11.38
N ARG A 207 -2.66 11.59 -12.45
CA ARG A 207 -3.18 11.62 -13.82
C ARG A 207 -2.57 10.48 -14.63
N ASN A 208 -3.43 9.67 -15.22
CA ASN A 208 -3.07 8.59 -16.14
C ASN A 208 -2.67 9.14 -17.52
N PRO A 209 -1.94 8.36 -18.34
CA PRO A 209 -1.59 8.77 -19.71
C PRO A 209 -2.79 9.04 -20.61
N ASP A 210 -3.92 8.39 -20.35
CA ASP A 210 -5.20 8.61 -21.05
C ASP A 210 -5.92 9.91 -20.62
N GLY A 211 -5.35 10.66 -19.66
CA GLY A 211 -5.90 11.91 -19.13
C GLY A 211 -6.86 11.73 -17.95
N THR A 212 -7.26 10.50 -17.61
CA THR A 212 -8.12 10.24 -16.46
C THR A 212 -7.39 10.53 -15.14
N VAL A 213 -8.17 10.87 -14.11
CA VAL A 213 -7.63 11.16 -12.77
C VAL A 213 -8.07 10.07 -11.81
N GLY A 214 -7.10 9.55 -11.06
CA GLY A 214 -7.32 8.57 -10.00
C GLY A 214 -6.74 9.04 -8.67
N SER A 215 -7.09 8.31 -7.61
CA SER A 215 -6.45 8.48 -6.30
C SER A 215 -6.03 7.13 -5.74
N MET A 216 -5.00 7.13 -4.89
CA MET A 216 -4.56 5.95 -4.15
C MET A 216 -3.93 6.34 -2.82
N ARG A 217 -3.86 5.37 -1.90
CA ARG A 217 -3.13 5.54 -0.64
C ARG A 217 -1.73 4.95 -0.74
N THR A 218 -0.73 5.70 -0.31
CA THR A 218 0.67 5.25 -0.20
C THR A 218 1.17 5.37 1.23
N GLU A 219 2.06 4.49 1.65
CA GLU A 219 2.66 4.56 3.01
C GLU A 219 3.73 5.66 3.10
N SER A 220 4.48 5.85 2.02
CA SER A 220 5.52 6.86 1.90
C SER A 220 5.10 7.98 0.96
N ARG A 221 5.77 9.14 1.08
CA ARG A 221 5.50 10.29 0.20
C ARG A 221 5.92 9.91 -1.23
N PRO A 222 5.00 9.97 -2.22
CA PRO A 222 5.34 9.65 -3.60
C PRO A 222 6.29 10.70 -4.20
N GLY A 223 6.99 10.31 -5.26
CA GLY A 223 7.72 11.24 -6.13
C GLY A 223 6.81 11.93 -7.16
N THR A 224 7.39 12.35 -8.28
CA THR A 224 6.65 13.00 -9.38
C THR A 224 5.80 12.03 -10.21
N ARG A 225 6.09 10.73 -10.14
CA ARG A 225 5.36 9.68 -10.86
C ARG A 225 5.24 8.42 -10.01
N ILE A 226 4.19 7.65 -10.27
CA ILE A 226 3.89 6.39 -9.60
C ILE A 226 3.72 5.28 -10.62
N ARG A 227 4.17 4.07 -10.28
CA ARG A 227 3.99 2.88 -11.11
C ARG A 227 2.64 2.26 -10.76
N LEU A 228 1.71 2.23 -11.71
CA LEU A 228 0.39 1.63 -11.51
C LEU A 228 0.38 0.13 -11.76
N GLY A 229 1.40 -0.39 -12.45
CA GLY A 229 1.51 -1.79 -12.80
C GLY A 229 2.04 -1.96 -14.20
N SER A 230 1.36 -2.77 -15.01
CA SER A 230 1.66 -2.97 -16.42
C SER A 230 0.39 -2.82 -17.25
N ASP A 231 0.51 -2.13 -18.38
CA ASP A 231 -0.51 -2.11 -19.42
C ASP A 231 -0.20 -3.16 -20.50
N THR A 232 -1.23 -3.61 -21.20
CA THR A 232 -1.11 -4.62 -22.26
C THR A 232 -1.26 -3.94 -23.61
N GLN A 233 -0.16 -3.85 -24.34
CA GLN A 233 -0.13 -3.24 -25.66
C GLN A 233 -0.10 -4.31 -26.75
N THR A 234 -1.02 -4.23 -27.71
CA THR A 234 -0.96 -5.07 -28.92
C THR A 234 0.17 -4.58 -29.81
N VAL A 235 1.13 -5.46 -30.09
CA VAL A 235 2.32 -5.16 -30.90
C VAL A 235 2.27 -5.82 -32.29
N GLY A 236 1.29 -6.68 -32.54
CA GLY A 236 1.08 -7.32 -33.82
C GLY A 236 -0.06 -8.34 -33.76
N TYR A 237 -0.20 -9.13 -34.81
CA TYR A 237 -1.22 -10.15 -34.99
C TYR A 237 -0.60 -11.40 -35.61
N ASP A 238 -0.87 -12.56 -35.03
CA ASP A 238 -0.70 -13.84 -35.70
C ASP A 238 -1.96 -14.09 -36.52
N VAL A 239 -1.81 -14.17 -37.84
CA VAL A 239 -2.93 -14.27 -38.76
C VAL A 239 -2.88 -15.60 -39.46
N THR A 240 -3.85 -16.46 -39.17
CA THR A 240 -4.03 -17.73 -39.88
C THR A 240 -4.89 -17.48 -41.10
N TYR A 241 -4.35 -17.78 -42.27
CA TYR A 241 -5.05 -17.64 -43.55
C TYR A 241 -5.13 -18.97 -44.27
N ARG A 242 -6.13 -19.10 -45.14
CA ARG A 242 -6.32 -20.22 -46.04
C ARG A 242 -6.07 -19.78 -47.47
N TYR A 243 -5.13 -20.45 -48.13
CA TYR A 243 -4.81 -20.23 -49.54
C TYR A 243 -4.63 -21.57 -50.25
N ARG A 244 -5.36 -21.78 -51.35
CA ARG A 244 -5.38 -23.03 -52.13
C ARG A 244 -5.63 -24.31 -51.29
N GLY A 245 -6.43 -24.17 -50.23
CA GLY A 245 -6.79 -25.28 -49.34
C GLY A 245 -5.80 -25.54 -48.19
N SER A 246 -4.65 -24.87 -48.18
CA SER A 246 -3.67 -24.92 -47.08
C SER A 246 -3.87 -23.76 -46.12
N GLU A 247 -3.74 -24.03 -44.82
CA GLU A 247 -3.74 -23.01 -43.77
C GLU A 247 -2.32 -22.70 -43.32
N GLU A 248 -1.98 -21.41 -43.26
CA GLU A 248 -0.68 -20.92 -42.83
C GLU A 248 -0.84 -19.70 -41.93
N THR A 249 0.11 -19.50 -41.01
CA THR A 249 0.12 -18.36 -40.09
C THR A 249 1.22 -17.39 -40.46
N VAL A 250 0.88 -16.10 -40.55
CA VAL A 250 1.84 -15.01 -40.78
C VAL A 250 1.73 -13.95 -39.68
N ARG A 251 2.88 -13.43 -39.24
CA ARG A 251 2.95 -12.31 -38.29
C ARG A 251 2.78 -10.98 -39.02
N MET A 252 1.79 -10.18 -38.61
CA MET A 252 1.50 -8.85 -39.16
C MET A 252 1.57 -7.77 -38.08
N SER A 253 1.95 -6.54 -38.45
CA SER A 253 1.98 -5.39 -37.54
C SER A 253 0.63 -4.69 -37.35
N GLN A 254 -0.26 -4.80 -38.34
CA GLN A 254 -1.60 -4.22 -38.32
C GLN A 254 -2.65 -5.32 -38.38
N ARG A 255 -3.85 -5.03 -37.89
CA ARG A 255 -4.98 -5.96 -37.94
C ARG A 255 -5.34 -6.20 -39.42
N PRO A 256 -5.36 -7.46 -39.89
CA PRO A 256 -5.69 -7.77 -41.28
C PRO A 256 -7.17 -7.47 -41.57
N GLY A 257 -7.48 -7.27 -42.84
CA GLY A 257 -8.85 -7.36 -43.35
C GLY A 257 -9.31 -8.83 -43.46
N PRO A 258 -10.51 -9.08 -44.01
CA PRO A 258 -11.04 -10.45 -44.18
C PRO A 258 -10.28 -11.29 -45.21
N ARG A 259 -9.48 -10.64 -46.07
CA ARG A 259 -8.67 -11.29 -47.11
C ARG A 259 -7.31 -10.60 -47.22
N LEU A 260 -6.30 -11.38 -47.58
CA LEU A 260 -4.94 -10.90 -47.79
C LEU A 260 -4.54 -11.07 -49.25
N PRO A 261 -3.93 -10.06 -49.89
CA PRO A 261 -3.46 -10.18 -51.26
C PRO A 261 -2.27 -11.14 -51.32
N VAL A 262 -2.25 -11.97 -52.35
CA VAL A 262 -1.18 -12.91 -52.67
C VAL A 262 -0.42 -12.37 -53.88
N VAL A 263 0.89 -12.20 -53.74
CA VAL A 263 1.80 -11.74 -54.80
C VAL A 263 2.90 -12.77 -54.96
N ASP A 264 3.10 -13.26 -56.18
CA ASP A 264 4.07 -14.32 -56.49
C ASP A 264 3.91 -15.57 -55.60
N GLY A 265 2.66 -15.94 -55.29
CA GLY A 265 2.32 -17.08 -54.45
C GLY A 265 2.59 -16.88 -52.94
N ARG A 266 2.97 -15.67 -52.51
CA ARG A 266 3.21 -15.33 -51.09
C ARG A 266 2.20 -14.30 -50.59
N VAL A 267 1.66 -14.54 -49.40
CA VAL A 267 0.77 -13.59 -48.72
C VAL A 267 1.56 -12.36 -48.27
N MET A 268 1.07 -11.17 -48.61
CA MET A 268 1.67 -9.93 -48.16
C MET A 268 1.22 -9.58 -46.74
N ALA A 269 2.17 -9.61 -45.80
CA ALA A 269 1.96 -9.19 -44.41
C ALA A 269 1.69 -7.67 -44.24
N SER A 270 1.70 -6.92 -45.34
CA SER A 270 1.42 -5.48 -45.42
C SER A 270 0.17 -5.24 -46.29
N ALA A 271 -0.98 -5.76 -45.87
CA ALA A 271 -2.25 -5.48 -46.55
C ALA A 271 -2.79 -4.10 -46.15
N SER A 272 -2.11 -3.03 -46.56
CA SER A 272 -2.69 -1.68 -46.60
C SER A 272 -3.42 -1.50 -47.93
N GLY A 273 -4.48 -2.29 -48.13
CA GLY A 273 -5.40 -2.12 -49.26
C GLY A 273 -6.44 -1.06 -48.95
N THR A 274 -6.05 0.22 -48.84
CA THR A 274 -7.00 1.33 -48.88
C THR A 274 -7.57 1.37 -50.29
N LEU A 275 -8.71 0.70 -50.52
CA LEU A 275 -9.58 1.00 -51.66
C LEU A 275 -10.10 2.42 -51.44
N ALA A 276 -9.34 3.40 -51.95
CA ALA A 276 -9.81 4.75 -52.14
C ALA A 276 -11.01 4.68 -53.10
N SER A 277 -12.21 4.70 -52.53
CA SER A 277 -13.45 4.97 -53.24
C SER A 277 -13.29 6.36 -53.88
N ARG A 278 -12.99 6.37 -55.18
CA ARG A 278 -13.20 7.55 -56.02
C ARG A 278 -14.69 7.58 -56.38
N GLY A 279 -15.41 8.52 -55.78
CA GLY A 279 -16.64 9.05 -56.35
C GLY A 279 -16.35 10.05 -57.47
#